data_AF-X1M223-F1
#
_entry.id   AF-X1M223-F1
#
_cell.length_a   1.000
_cell.length_b   1.000
_cell.length_c   1.000
_cell.angle_alpha   90.00
_cell.angle_beta   90.00
_cell.angle_gamma   90.00
#
_symmetry.space_group_name_H-M   'P 1'
#
loop_
_entity.id
_entity.type
_entity.pdbx_description
1 polymer ?
#
loop_
_entity_poly.entity_id
_entity_poly.type
_entity_poly.pdbx_seq_one_letter_code
_entity_poly.pdbx_strand_id
1 'polypeptide(L)'
;QASEEAPRSATKEGKVGVRVPDHPFFTKVMARIERPLFGTSVNRTGEPPLQNIDEMIERFGGVDLIVTGTIGRGTSSAIIDLTVSPPQALRGELPEGLL
;
A
#
# COMPACT_ATOMS: atom_id res chain seq x y z
N GLN A 1 0.54 -5.70 16.71
CA GLN A 1 -0.86 -6.13 16.55
C GLN A 1 -1.70 -4.91 16.20
N ALA A 2 -2.78 -5.07 15.44
CA ALA A 2 -3.73 -3.99 15.16
C ALA A 2 -4.52 -3.64 16.43
N SER A 3 -4.85 -2.35 16.61
CA SER A 3 -5.78 -1.92 17.65
C SER A 3 -7.23 -2.20 17.23
N GLU A 4 -8.17 -2.13 18.18
CA GLU A 4 -9.60 -2.28 17.91
C GLU A 4 -10.16 -1.15 17.01
N GLU A 5 -9.49 -0.01 16.98
CA GLU A 5 -9.84 1.14 16.13
C GLU A 5 -9.44 0.96 14.66
N ALA A 6 -8.59 -0.02 14.35
CA ALA A 6 -8.15 -0.26 12.98
C ALA A 6 -9.34 -0.73 12.11
N PRO A 7 -9.55 -0.15 10.91
CA PRO A 7 -10.64 -0.57 10.04
C PRO A 7 -10.53 -2.06 9.69
N ARG A 8 -11.64 -2.80 9.78
CA ARG A 8 -11.67 -4.25 9.47
C ARG A 8 -11.15 -4.57 8.07
N SER A 9 -11.37 -3.68 7.11
CA SER A 9 -10.86 -3.80 5.74
C SER A 9 -9.34 -3.70 5.63
N ALA A 10 -8.68 -3.12 6.63
CA ALA A 10 -7.23 -2.96 6.71
C ALA A 10 -6.55 -3.98 7.64
N THR A 11 -7.32 -4.82 8.32
CA THR A 11 -6.82 -5.83 9.26
C THR A 11 -6.98 -7.24 8.71
N LYS A 12 -5.96 -8.07 8.91
CA LYS A 12 -6.01 -9.51 8.64
C LYS A 12 -5.44 -10.26 9.83
N GLU A 13 -6.21 -11.18 10.41
CA GLU A 13 -5.77 -12.01 11.55
C GLU A 13 -5.20 -11.19 12.72
N GLY A 14 -5.83 -10.05 13.03
CA GLY A 14 -5.39 -9.14 14.09
C GLY A 14 -4.13 -8.33 13.75
N LYS A 15 -3.58 -8.44 12.54
CA LYS A 15 -2.43 -7.67 12.05
C LYS A 15 -2.88 -6.55 11.12
N VAL A 16 -2.09 -5.47 11.08
CA VAL A 16 -2.25 -4.34 10.14
C VAL A 16 -0.93 -4.12 9.42
N GLY A 17 -1.00 -3.91 8.10
CA GLY A 17 0.15 -3.53 7.29
C GLY A 17 0.27 -2.00 7.24
N VAL A 18 1.47 -1.48 7.48
CA VAL A 18 1.77 -0.04 7.40
C VAL A 18 2.89 0.18 6.39
N ARG A 19 2.77 1.24 5.58
CA ARG A 19 3.80 1.65 4.62
C ARG A 19 3.98 3.17 4.69
N VAL A 20 5.22 3.61 4.59
CA VAL A 20 5.58 5.03 4.39
C VAL A 20 6.14 5.17 2.98
N PRO A 21 5.34 5.62 1.99
CA PRO A 21 5.83 5.78 0.62
C PRO A 21 6.87 6.90 0.54
N ASP A 22 8.02 6.61 -0.08
CA ASP A 22 9.01 7.62 -0.42
C ASP A 22 8.58 8.40 -1.68
N HIS A 23 7.57 9.25 -1.53
CA HIS A 23 7.08 10.08 -2.63
C HIS A 23 6.45 11.39 -2.10
N PRO A 24 6.90 12.58 -2.58
CA PRO A 24 6.49 13.88 -2.05
C PRO A 24 4.98 14.13 -2.04
N PHE A 25 4.23 13.53 -2.97
CA PHE A 25 2.77 13.60 -2.99
C PHE A 25 2.16 13.09 -1.67
N PHE A 26 2.55 11.89 -1.21
CA PHE A 26 1.99 11.32 0.00
C PHE A 26 2.38 12.15 1.22
N THR A 27 3.61 12.64 1.31
CA THR A 27 4.03 13.56 2.38
C THR A 27 3.12 14.81 2.44
N LYS A 28 2.86 15.45 1.30
CA LYS A 28 2.01 16.66 1.24
C LYS A 28 0.54 16.39 1.53
N VAL A 29 0.02 15.23 1.12
CA VAL A 29 -1.36 14.79 1.38
C VAL A 29 -1.53 14.44 2.86
N MET A 30 -0.65 13.61 3.41
CA MET A 30 -0.70 13.19 4.82
C MET A 30 -0.56 14.40 5.77
N ALA A 31 0.17 15.45 5.39
CA ALA A 31 0.24 16.69 6.18
C ALA A 31 -1.07 17.51 6.21
N ARG A 32 -2.05 17.18 5.35
CA ARG A 32 -3.34 17.88 5.24
C ARG A 32 -4.52 17.04 5.69
N ILE A 33 -4.36 15.72 5.79
CA ILE A 33 -5.42 14.82 6.23
C ILE A 33 -5.15 14.36 7.66
N GLU A 34 -6.16 14.45 8.52
CA GLU A 34 -6.07 14.03 9.92
C GLU A 34 -6.43 12.54 10.10
N ARG A 35 -6.15 11.71 9.09
CA ARG A 35 -6.50 10.28 9.09
C ARG A 35 -5.54 9.45 8.23
N PRO A 36 -5.39 8.15 8.50
CA PRO A 36 -4.63 7.25 7.64
C PRO A 36 -5.21 7.18 6.23
N LEU A 37 -4.34 7.00 5.25
CA LEU A 37 -4.75 6.68 3.89
C LEU A 37 -4.65 5.16 3.67
N PHE A 38 -5.80 4.54 3.43
CA PHE A 38 -5.89 3.13 3.06
C PHE A 38 -5.87 2.98 1.54
N GLY A 39 -5.08 2.03 1.03
CA GLY A 39 -5.01 1.78 -0.40
C GLY A 39 -4.39 0.43 -0.74
N THR A 40 -4.84 -0.13 -1.86
CA THR A 40 -4.30 -1.35 -2.48
C THR A 40 -3.63 -0.99 -3.81
N SER A 41 -3.10 -1.99 -4.51
CA SER A 41 -2.80 -1.85 -5.93
C SER A 41 -4.08 -1.54 -6.72
N VAL A 42 -3.92 -0.87 -7.87
CA VAL A 42 -5.01 -0.60 -8.80
C VAL A 42 -5.19 -1.82 -9.69
N ASN A 43 -6.12 -2.70 -9.30
CA ASN A 43 -6.50 -3.91 -10.02
C ASN A 43 -7.83 -4.43 -9.50
N ARG A 44 -8.51 -5.28 -10.30
CA ARG A 44 -9.59 -6.12 -9.79
C ARG A 44 -8.98 -7.32 -9.06
N THR A 45 -9.72 -7.84 -8.09
CA THR A 45 -9.29 -9.01 -7.30
C THR A 45 -8.89 -10.18 -8.22
N GLY A 46 -7.69 -10.71 -8.01
CA GLY A 46 -7.15 -11.82 -8.80
C GLY A 46 -6.36 -11.40 -10.03
N GLU A 47 -6.43 -10.13 -10.44
CA GLU A 47 -5.68 -9.62 -11.59
C GLU A 47 -4.35 -8.94 -11.19
N PRO A 48 -3.37 -8.85 -12.10
CA PRO A 48 -2.16 -8.08 -11.88
C PRO A 48 -2.44 -6.57 -11.67
N PRO A 49 -1.63 -5.87 -10.85
CA PRO A 49 -1.63 -4.42 -10.75
C PRO A 49 -1.41 -3.75 -12.11
N LEU A 50 -2.26 -2.78 -12.44
CA LEU A 50 -2.08 -1.96 -13.64
C LEU A 50 -0.83 -1.08 -13.53
N GLN A 51 -0.19 -0.83 -14.67
CA GLN A 51 1.01 0.02 -14.80
C GLN A 51 0.87 1.10 -15.88
N ASN A 52 -0.30 1.20 -16.52
CA ASN A 52 -0.60 2.19 -17.54
C ASN A 52 -1.76 3.06 -17.07
N ILE A 53 -1.61 4.39 -17.15
CA ILE A 53 -2.62 5.32 -16.65
C ILE A 53 -3.89 5.33 -17.51
N ASP A 54 -3.76 5.17 -18.83
CA ASP A 54 -4.91 5.15 -19.74
C ASP A 54 -5.79 3.93 -19.45
N GLU A 55 -5.18 2.76 -19.22
CA GLU A 55 -5.89 1.55 -18.80
C GLU A 55 -6.55 1.72 -17.41
N MET A 56 -5.89 2.39 -16.48
CA MET A 56 -6.49 2.69 -15.17
C MET A 56 -7.72 3.58 -15.31
N ILE A 57 -7.65 4.63 -16.13
CA ILE A 57 -8.76 5.56 -16.38
C ILE A 57 -9.91 4.82 -17.07
N GLU A 58 -9.62 4.01 -18.09
CA GLU A 58 -10.63 3.23 -18.79
C GLU A 58 -11.36 2.27 -17.85
N ARG A 59 -10.63 1.55 -17.00
CA ARG A 59 -11.19 0.48 -16.16
C ARG A 59 -11.79 0.97 -14.83
N PHE A 60 -11.31 2.10 -14.32
CA PHE A 60 -11.68 2.64 -13.01
C PHE A 60 -12.21 4.09 -13.06
N GLY A 61 -12.57 4.61 -14.24
CA GLY A 61 -13.04 5.99 -14.42
C GLY A 61 -14.30 6.40 -13.63
N GLY A 62 -14.98 5.48 -12.98
CA GLY A 62 -16.15 5.75 -12.13
C GLY A 62 -15.84 6.20 -10.70
N VAL A 63 -14.58 6.50 -10.35
CA VAL A 63 -14.17 7.00 -9.03
C VAL A 63 -14.28 8.52 -8.93
N ASP A 64 -14.38 9.06 -7.71
CA ASP A 64 -14.50 10.50 -7.48
C ASP A 64 -13.28 11.32 -7.93
N LEU A 65 -12.09 10.71 -7.91
CA LEU A 65 -10.83 11.37 -8.25
C LEU A 65 -9.78 10.37 -8.74
N ILE A 66 -9.14 10.72 -9.85
CA ILE A 66 -7.91 10.08 -10.32
C ILE A 66 -6.78 11.11 -10.25
N VAL A 67 -5.71 10.78 -9.52
CA VAL A 67 -4.50 11.59 -9.45
C VAL A 67 -3.43 10.96 -10.33
N THR A 68 -2.94 11.72 -11.31
CA THR A 68 -1.93 11.24 -12.26
C THR A 68 -0.54 11.77 -11.92
N GLY A 69 0.49 11.05 -12.37
CA GLY A 69 1.90 11.37 -12.15
C GLY A 69 2.79 10.32 -12.79
N THR A 70 4.09 10.36 -12.49
CA THR A 70 5.02 9.33 -12.96
C THR A 70 4.69 7.99 -12.30
N ILE A 71 4.50 6.94 -13.10
CA ILE A 71 4.29 5.59 -12.61
C ILE A 71 5.64 4.99 -12.21
N GLY A 72 5.71 4.40 -11.02
CA GLY A 72 6.92 3.75 -10.51
C GLY A 72 7.29 2.51 -11.34
N ARG A 73 8.37 1.82 -10.95
CA ARG A 73 8.94 0.67 -11.67
C ARG A 73 8.05 -0.60 -11.73
N GLY A 74 6.81 -0.53 -11.27
CA GLY A 74 5.86 -1.65 -11.21
C GLY A 74 6.19 -2.75 -10.18
N THR A 75 7.29 -2.63 -9.43
CA THR A 75 7.64 -3.58 -8.38
C THR A 75 6.80 -3.32 -7.13
N SER A 76 6.17 -4.38 -6.62
CA SER A 76 5.43 -4.32 -5.36
C SER A 76 6.38 -4.17 -4.17
N SER A 77 5.97 -3.42 -3.13
CA SER A 77 6.76 -3.24 -1.90
C SER A 77 7.05 -4.57 -1.19
N ALA A 78 8.21 -4.70 -0.55
CA ALA A 78 8.45 -5.79 0.40
C ALA A 78 7.42 -5.76 1.54
N ILE A 79 7.11 -6.92 2.11
CA ILE A 79 6.24 -7.05 3.28
C ILE A 79 7.02 -7.83 4.33
N ILE A 80 7.27 -7.20 5.47
CA ILE A 80 7.99 -7.79 6.60
C ILE A 80 7.02 -7.93 7.77
N ASP A 81 6.93 -9.14 8.34
CA ASP A 81 6.20 -9.42 9.57
C ASP A 81 7.08 -9.10 10.78
N LEU A 82 6.77 -7.98 11.43
CA LEU A 82 7.41 -7.52 12.67
C LEU A 82 6.69 -8.01 13.93
N THR A 83 5.68 -8.89 13.80
CA THR A 83 4.96 -9.46 14.95
C THR A 83 5.61 -10.73 15.51
N VAL A 84 6.67 -11.20 14.87
CA VAL A 84 7.45 -12.41 15.23
C VAL A 84 8.92 -12.05 15.44
N SER A 85 9.64 -12.90 16.17
CA SER A 85 11.08 -12.77 16.43
C SER A 85 11.81 -14.08 16.04
N PRO A 86 12.78 -14.05 15.11
CA PRO A 86 13.21 -12.89 14.33
C PRO A 86 12.14 -12.44 13.32
N PRO A 87 12.19 -11.18 12.83
CA PRO A 87 11.32 -10.71 11.75
C PRO A 87 11.35 -11.63 10.52
N GLN A 88 10.23 -11.68 9.79
CA GLN A 88 10.12 -12.56 8.61
C GLN A 88 9.68 -11.78 7.36
N ALA A 89 10.30 -12.03 6.21
CA ALA A 89 9.79 -11.55 4.93
C ALA A 89 8.57 -12.40 4.49
N LEU A 90 7.42 -11.76 4.34
CA LEU A 90 6.23 -12.35 3.71
C LEU A 90 6.22 -12.13 2.19
N ARG A 91 6.91 -11.09 1.72
CA ARG A 91 7.13 -10.79 0.30
C ARG A 91 8.43 -10.00 0.13
N GLY A 92 9.25 -10.38 -0.85
CA GLY A 92 10.55 -9.74 -1.08
C GLY A 92 11.62 -10.25 -0.11
N GLU A 93 12.69 -9.47 0.04
CA GLU A 93 13.83 -9.81 0.90
C GLU A 93 13.77 -9.04 2.23
N LEU A 94 14.33 -9.64 3.28
CA LEU A 94 14.56 -8.96 4.56
C LEU A 94 15.66 -7.91 4.37
N PRO A 95 15.44 -6.64 4.78
CA PRO A 95 16.50 -5.64 4.80
C PRO A 95 17.67 -6.09 5.68
N GLU A 96 18.91 -5.79 5.28
CA GLU A 96 20.12 -6.19 6.03
C GLU A 96 20.09 -5.78 7.50
N GLY A 97 19.51 -4.62 7.83
CA GLY A 97 19.37 -4.14 9.21
C GLY A 97 18.36 -4.89 10.07
N LEU A 98 17.66 -5.89 9.52
CA LEU A 98 16.71 -6.76 10.21
C LEU A 98 17.11 -8.24 10.19
N LEU A 99 18.28 -8.57 9.64
CA LEU A 99 18.94 -9.88 9.75
C LEU A 99 19.61 -10.01 11.13
#